data_AF-A0A0X8CE98-F1
#
_entry.id   AF-A0A0X8CE98-F1
#
_cell.length_a   1.000
_cell.length_b   1.000
_cell.length_c   1.000
_cell.angle_alpha   90.00
_cell.angle_beta   90.00
_cell.angle_gamma   90.00
#
_symmetry.space_group_name_H-M   'P 1'
#
loop_
_entity.id
_entity.type
_entity.pdbx_description
1 polymer ?
#
loop_
_entity_poly.entity_id
_entity_poly.type
_entity_poly.pdbx_seq_one_letter_code
_entity_poly.pdbx_strand_id
1 'polypeptide(L)'
;MVFRQYGDATYRIAWTSEGERIAREIADAEKVSDATDELVIVQIAERNLKDMEQREDAVEFLVGAFRKHWEITEDICAWEEEKLRRLLTEVQSRVWQHRIEEEAQLHQKVLEDEKRRKMARAKAAARERAEKEARVRSAKLTRQIAKEFGCTTRQALNMRNEGTTDPTRATRLAEILGGDPEVYLRRRRRRRTTDLVPRITGIELEEASFFNFLSEELDRAGAGDMLKSFQMRKDEMRWWNPKSLEELLQQGRLLGLEGNLLSEAEHVWKSLQVWRIATICRVATHEITEGI
;
A
#
# COMPACT_ATOMS: atom_id res chain seq x y z
N MET A 1 -19.22 83.98 23.48
CA MET A 1 -18.79 82.69 24.05
C MET A 1 -18.51 81.77 22.88
N VAL A 2 -17.24 81.47 22.63
CA VAL A 2 -16.81 80.66 21.47
C VAL A 2 -16.96 79.19 21.86
N PHE A 3 -18.00 78.53 21.35
CA PHE A 3 -18.12 77.08 21.42
C PHE A 3 -17.40 76.48 20.22
N ARG A 4 -16.22 75.89 20.46
CA ARG A 4 -15.49 75.10 19.46
C ARG A 4 -16.28 73.81 19.17
N GLN A 5 -16.83 73.71 17.97
CA GLN A 5 -17.37 72.47 17.40
C GLN A 5 -16.24 71.58 16.91
N TYR A 6 -15.78 70.66 17.75
CA TYR A 6 -15.03 69.46 17.33
C TYR A 6 -15.38 68.37 18.34
N GLY A 7 -16.47 67.62 18.09
CA GLY A 7 -16.89 66.61 19.07
C GLY A 7 -18.02 65.66 18.67
N ASP A 8 -18.54 65.64 17.45
CA ASP A 8 -19.71 64.80 17.10
C ASP A 8 -19.43 63.70 16.05
N ALA A 9 -18.34 63.83 15.28
CA ALA A 9 -18.03 62.86 14.21
C ALA A 9 -17.39 61.57 14.74
N THR A 10 -16.48 61.68 15.71
CA THR A 10 -15.76 60.55 16.32
C THR A 10 -16.69 59.65 17.13
N TYR A 11 -17.75 60.20 17.73
CA TYR A 11 -18.69 59.45 18.58
C TYR A 11 -19.73 58.64 17.79
N ARG A 12 -20.10 59.06 16.56
CA ARG A 12 -21.01 58.27 15.72
C ARG A 12 -20.37 56.99 15.16
N ILE A 13 -19.05 56.97 15.04
CA ILE A 13 -18.29 55.85 14.47
C ILE A 13 -18.23 54.67 15.47
N ALA A 14 -18.19 54.94 16.78
CA ALA A 14 -18.09 53.92 17.84
C ALA A 14 -19.42 53.21 18.21
N TRP A 15 -20.58 53.65 17.69
CA TRP A 15 -21.92 53.06 17.95
C TRP A 15 -22.48 52.26 16.77
N THR A 16 -21.57 51.61 16.04
CA THR A 16 -21.94 50.51 15.15
C THR A 16 -22.00 49.21 15.96
N SER A 17 -22.72 48.18 15.49
CA SER A 17 -22.73 46.86 16.13
C SER A 17 -21.33 46.28 16.36
N GLU A 18 -20.38 46.70 15.53
CA GLU A 18 -18.98 46.31 15.60
C GLU A 18 -18.20 47.03 16.70
N GLY A 19 -18.46 48.33 16.92
CA GLY A 19 -17.88 49.10 18.02
C GLY A 19 -18.34 48.59 19.38
N GLU A 20 -19.63 48.23 19.49
CA GLU A 20 -20.18 47.58 20.71
C GLU A 20 -19.55 46.21 20.97
N ARG A 21 -19.30 45.41 19.91
CA ARG A 21 -18.63 44.13 20.03
C ARG A 21 -17.23 44.30 20.61
N ILE A 22 -16.46 45.25 20.07
CA ILE A 22 -15.08 45.49 20.51
C ILE A 22 -15.05 46.03 21.94
N ALA A 23 -15.95 46.94 22.31
CA ALA A 23 -16.07 47.41 23.69
C ALA A 23 -16.34 46.26 24.68
N ARG A 24 -17.18 45.28 24.31
CA ARG A 24 -17.39 44.07 25.13
C ARG A 24 -16.16 43.18 25.18
N GLU A 25 -15.42 43.03 24.08
CA GLU A 25 -14.17 42.29 24.06
C GLU A 25 -13.11 42.90 24.99
N ILE A 26 -13.05 44.23 25.07
CA ILE A 26 -12.17 44.94 26.02
C ILE A 26 -12.59 44.62 27.46
N ALA A 27 -13.88 44.76 27.78
CA ALA A 27 -14.41 44.46 29.10
C ALA A 27 -14.19 43.01 29.53
N ASP A 28 -14.25 42.05 28.60
CA ASP A 28 -14.03 40.64 28.89
C ASP A 28 -12.53 40.32 29.04
N ALA A 29 -11.66 40.98 28.27
CA ALA A 29 -10.21 40.80 28.37
C ALA A 29 -9.65 41.37 29.68
N GLU A 30 -10.15 42.53 30.14
CA GLU A 30 -9.74 43.15 31.42
C GLU A 30 -10.14 42.30 32.64
N LYS A 31 -11.27 41.55 32.58
CA LYS A 31 -11.71 40.67 33.67
C LYS A 31 -10.86 39.42 33.85
N VAL A 32 -10.15 39.01 32.80
CA VAL A 32 -9.46 37.71 32.73
C VAL A 32 -7.94 37.85 32.86
N SER A 33 -7.41 39.06 32.75
CA SER A 33 -5.98 39.31 32.54
C SER A 33 -5.33 40.09 33.69
N ASP A 34 -4.24 39.55 34.24
CA ASP A 34 -3.28 40.29 35.09
C ASP A 34 -2.30 41.16 34.28
N ALA A 35 -2.48 41.26 32.95
CA ALA A 35 -1.56 41.98 32.07
C ALA A 35 -1.73 43.51 32.15
N THR A 36 -0.63 44.23 31.89
CA THR A 36 -0.63 45.69 31.70
C THR A 36 -1.62 46.12 30.62
N ASP A 37 -2.36 47.20 30.85
CA ASP A 37 -3.39 47.77 29.95
C ASP A 37 -2.95 47.86 28.47
N GLU A 38 -1.67 48.14 28.21
CA GLU A 38 -1.09 48.19 26.87
C GLU A 38 -1.20 46.87 26.10
N LEU A 39 -0.98 45.74 26.78
CA LEU A 39 -0.97 44.42 26.15
C LEU A 39 -2.38 44.00 25.73
N VAL A 40 -3.38 44.33 26.55
CA VAL A 40 -4.80 44.11 26.24
C VAL A 40 -5.20 44.95 25.02
N ILE A 41 -4.80 46.24 24.99
CA ILE A 41 -5.05 47.13 23.86
C ILE A 41 -4.43 46.56 22.58
N VAL A 42 -3.17 46.13 22.63
CA VAL A 42 -2.46 45.59 21.46
C VAL A 42 -3.14 44.31 20.94
N GLN A 43 -3.51 43.37 21.80
CA GLN A 43 -4.12 42.10 21.38
C GLN A 43 -5.48 42.31 20.70
N ILE A 44 -6.30 43.19 21.28
CA ILE A 44 -7.62 43.52 20.72
C ILE A 44 -7.44 44.28 19.40
N ALA A 45 -6.48 45.21 19.33
CA ALA A 45 -6.16 45.93 18.11
C ALA A 45 -5.68 44.99 17.00
N GLU A 46 -4.77 44.04 17.29
CA GLU A 46 -4.29 43.07 16.30
C GLU A 46 -5.41 42.21 15.73
N ARG A 47 -6.32 41.71 16.58
CA ARG A 47 -7.44 40.89 16.15
C ARG A 47 -8.37 41.66 15.23
N ASN A 48 -8.68 42.91 15.57
CA ASN A 48 -9.66 43.71 14.85
C ASN A 48 -9.08 44.40 13.61
N LEU A 49 -7.81 44.81 13.63
CA LEU A 49 -7.13 45.44 12.49
C LEU A 49 -6.75 44.45 11.38
N LYS A 50 -6.69 43.14 11.69
CA LYS A 50 -6.38 42.11 10.68
C LYS A 50 -7.36 42.11 9.50
N ASP A 51 -8.62 42.38 9.79
CA ASP A 51 -9.71 42.32 8.82
C ASP A 51 -10.11 43.69 8.25
N MET A 52 -9.54 44.78 8.78
CA MET A 52 -9.81 46.16 8.34
C MET A 52 -8.77 46.63 7.33
N GLU A 53 -9.19 47.37 6.29
CA GLU A 53 -8.23 48.00 5.38
C GLU A 53 -7.33 49.01 6.11
N GLN A 54 -6.07 49.16 5.65
CA GLN A 54 -5.16 50.20 6.15
C GLN A 54 -5.70 51.59 5.83
N ARG A 55 -6.49 52.13 6.76
CA ARG A 55 -7.07 53.46 6.70
C ARG A 55 -6.92 54.12 8.06
N GLU A 56 -6.70 55.42 8.07
CA GLU A 56 -6.71 56.24 9.29
C GLU A 56 -8.04 56.07 10.03
N ASP A 57 -9.14 55.89 9.30
CA ASP A 57 -10.48 55.63 9.84
C ASP A 57 -10.55 54.38 10.74
N ALA A 58 -9.72 53.35 10.50
CA ALA A 58 -9.72 52.12 11.30
C ALA A 58 -9.05 52.33 12.67
N VAL A 59 -8.02 53.19 12.72
CA VAL A 59 -7.37 53.59 13.97
C VAL A 59 -8.31 54.50 14.75
N GLU A 60 -8.92 55.49 14.11
CA GLU A 60 -9.91 56.38 14.75
C GLU A 60 -11.12 55.60 15.28
N PHE A 61 -11.57 54.58 14.56
CA PHE A 61 -12.64 53.68 14.99
C PHE A 61 -12.28 52.95 16.30
N LEU A 62 -11.06 52.38 16.38
CA LEU A 62 -10.61 51.70 17.60
C LEU A 62 -10.35 52.67 18.75
N VAL A 63 -9.76 53.85 18.50
CA VAL A 63 -9.63 54.92 19.51
C VAL A 63 -10.99 55.26 20.09
N GLY A 64 -12.02 55.41 19.24
CA GLY A 64 -13.40 55.65 19.67
C GLY A 64 -13.97 54.51 20.53
N ALA A 65 -13.73 53.25 20.15
CA ALA A 65 -14.21 52.08 20.90
C ALA A 65 -13.57 51.97 22.30
N PHE A 66 -12.25 52.17 22.42
CA PHE A 66 -11.54 52.15 23.71
C PHE A 66 -11.99 53.31 24.62
N ARG A 67 -12.11 54.52 24.09
CA ARG A 67 -12.60 55.67 24.87
C ARG A 67 -14.00 55.43 25.42
N LYS A 68 -14.88 54.87 24.59
CA LYS A 68 -16.25 54.61 25.00
C LYS A 68 -16.32 53.56 26.09
N HIS A 69 -15.52 52.51 25.99
CA HIS A 69 -15.39 51.50 27.04
C HIS A 69 -15.04 52.15 28.39
N TRP A 70 -13.98 52.98 28.42
CA TRP A 70 -13.56 53.67 29.65
C TRP A 70 -14.60 54.67 30.19
N GLU A 71 -15.34 55.35 29.32
CA GLU A 71 -16.48 56.18 29.75
C GLU A 71 -17.60 55.37 30.41
N ILE A 72 -17.86 54.15 29.94
CA ILE A 72 -18.93 53.28 30.47
C ILE A 72 -18.53 52.65 31.80
N THR A 73 -17.25 52.31 31.95
CA THR A 73 -16.73 51.69 33.19
C THR A 73 -16.42 52.69 34.29
N GLU A 74 -16.64 53.99 34.05
CA GLU A 74 -16.26 55.11 34.93
C GLU A 74 -14.76 55.09 35.30
N ASP A 75 -13.94 54.41 34.49
CA ASP A 75 -12.51 54.35 34.70
C ASP A 75 -11.86 55.61 34.13
N ILE A 76 -10.98 56.24 34.90
CA ILE A 76 -10.28 57.44 34.42
C ILE A 76 -9.31 56.95 33.35
N CYS A 77 -9.67 57.18 32.08
CA CYS A 77 -8.86 56.93 30.89
C CYS A 77 -7.37 57.16 31.18
N ALA A 78 -6.63 56.09 31.49
CA ALA A 78 -5.24 56.18 31.91
C ALA A 78 -4.32 56.57 30.74
N TRP A 79 -4.83 56.49 29.51
CA TRP A 79 -4.11 56.76 28.28
C TRP A 79 -4.53 58.11 27.69
N GLU A 80 -3.56 59.00 27.49
CA GLU A 80 -3.77 60.17 26.64
C GLU A 80 -4.15 59.72 25.22
N GLU A 81 -5.16 60.36 24.62
CA GLU A 81 -5.69 60.01 23.30
C GLU A 81 -4.59 59.92 22.22
N GLU A 82 -3.62 60.84 22.27
CA GLU A 82 -2.49 60.84 21.36
C GLU A 82 -1.56 59.62 21.55
N LYS A 83 -1.40 59.15 22.80
CA LYS A 83 -0.61 57.96 23.12
C LYS A 83 -1.31 56.69 22.60
N LEU A 84 -2.62 56.58 22.80
CA LEU A 84 -3.43 55.47 22.29
C LEU A 84 -3.43 55.42 20.75
N ARG A 85 -3.62 56.58 20.11
CA ARG A 85 -3.58 56.69 18.64
C ARG A 85 -2.24 56.21 18.08
N ARG A 86 -1.12 56.67 18.64
CA ARG A 86 0.23 56.24 18.22
C ARG A 86 0.41 54.72 18.33
N LEU A 87 0.03 54.13 19.47
CA LEU A 87 0.12 52.69 19.67
C LEU A 87 -0.71 51.91 18.64
N LEU A 88 -1.96 52.32 18.40
CA LEU A 88 -2.83 51.65 17.43
C LEU A 88 -2.33 51.81 15.98
N THR A 89 -1.73 52.95 15.63
CA THR A 89 -1.07 53.13 14.32
C THR A 89 0.14 52.20 14.16
N GLU A 90 0.96 52.03 15.20
CA GLU A 90 2.08 51.08 15.18
C GLU A 90 1.59 49.63 15.02
N VAL A 91 0.54 49.24 15.75
CA VAL A 91 -0.09 47.91 15.62
C VAL A 91 -0.65 47.71 14.22
N GLN A 92 -1.37 48.68 13.66
CA GLN A 92 -1.91 48.61 12.30
C GLN A 92 -0.79 48.41 11.27
N SER A 93 0.32 49.15 11.42
CA SER A 93 1.48 49.04 10.53
C SER A 93 2.09 47.65 10.56
N ARG A 94 2.24 47.06 11.77
CA ARG A 94 2.77 45.70 11.95
C ARG A 94 1.86 44.63 11.33
N VAL A 95 0.56 44.70 11.60
CA VAL A 95 -0.44 43.77 11.04
C VAL A 95 -0.43 43.83 9.52
N TRP A 96 -0.33 45.02 8.95
CA TRP A 96 -0.33 45.21 7.50
C TRP A 96 0.95 44.70 6.83
N GLN A 97 2.12 44.95 7.44
CA GLN A 97 3.38 44.40 6.97
C GLN A 97 3.34 42.87 6.93
N HIS A 98 2.86 42.24 8.01
CA HIS A 98 2.71 40.78 8.07
C HIS A 98 1.78 40.25 6.97
N ARG A 99 0.65 40.93 6.72
CA ARG A 99 -0.28 40.56 5.65
C ARG A 99 0.36 40.65 4.26
N ILE A 100 1.10 41.71 3.97
CA ILE A 100 1.83 41.86 2.70
C ILE A 100 2.84 40.73 2.51
N GLU A 101 3.56 40.36 3.58
CA GLU A 101 4.52 39.26 3.55
C GLU A 101 3.83 37.91 3.33
N GLU A 102 2.70 37.65 4.00
CA GLU A 102 1.89 36.43 3.80
C GLU A 102 1.36 36.33 2.36
N GLU A 103 0.81 37.42 1.81
CA GLU A 103 0.32 37.49 0.44
C GLU A 103 1.45 37.26 -0.58
N ALA A 104 2.64 37.85 -0.34
CA ALA A 104 3.82 37.63 -1.17
C ALA A 104 4.29 36.17 -1.12
N GLN A 105 4.31 35.55 0.06
CA GLN A 105 4.66 34.14 0.22
C GLN A 105 3.66 33.21 -0.46
N LEU A 106 2.36 33.50 -0.36
CA LEU A 106 1.31 32.73 -1.04
C LEU A 106 1.46 32.84 -2.56
N HIS A 107 1.69 34.04 -3.09
CA HIS A 107 1.90 34.25 -4.52
C HIS A 107 3.14 33.50 -5.02
N GLN A 108 4.24 33.50 -4.26
CA GLN A 108 5.43 32.73 -4.59
C GLN A 108 5.15 31.22 -4.62
N LYS A 109 4.44 30.69 -3.62
CA LYS A 109 4.02 29.27 -3.59
C LYS A 109 3.18 28.89 -4.79
N VAL A 110 2.22 29.74 -5.19
CA VAL A 110 1.38 29.51 -6.39
C VAL A 110 2.24 29.45 -7.65
N LEU A 111 3.19 30.37 -7.83
CA LEU A 111 4.09 30.36 -8.98
C LEU A 111 5.00 29.12 -9.01
N GLU A 112 5.50 28.67 -7.87
CA GLU A 112 6.30 27.44 -7.77
C GLU A 112 5.48 26.19 -8.12
N ASP A 113 4.24 26.09 -7.62
CA ASP A 113 3.35 24.99 -7.93
C ASP A 113 2.92 24.98 -9.40
N GLU A 114 2.68 26.14 -10.00
CA GLU A 114 2.44 26.24 -11.44
C GLU A 114 3.63 25.77 -12.26
N LYS A 115 4.85 26.19 -11.89
CA LYS A 115 6.09 25.73 -12.55
C LYS A 115 6.24 24.21 -12.42
N ARG A 116 6.00 23.64 -11.24
CA ARG A 116 6.03 22.19 -11.00
C ARG A 116 5.00 21.46 -11.85
N ARG A 117 3.76 21.97 -11.92
CA ARG A 117 2.70 21.39 -12.78
C ARG A 117 3.07 21.44 -14.26
N LYS A 118 3.61 22.57 -14.75
CA LYS A 118 4.07 22.72 -16.14
C LYS A 118 5.21 21.73 -16.46
N MET A 119 6.22 21.62 -15.59
CA MET A 119 7.31 20.65 -15.76
C MET A 119 6.83 19.20 -15.71
N ALA A 120 5.93 18.85 -14.79
CA ALA A 120 5.36 17.51 -14.70
C ALA A 120 4.59 17.11 -15.96
N ARG A 121 3.77 18.03 -16.51
CA ARG A 121 3.06 17.83 -17.79
C ARG A 121 4.02 17.62 -18.95
N ALA A 122 5.07 18.44 -19.05
CA ALA A 122 6.08 18.30 -20.10
C ALA A 122 6.82 16.94 -20.00
N LYS A 123 7.19 16.52 -18.79
CA LYS A 123 7.84 15.22 -18.54
C LYS A 123 6.93 14.04 -18.88
N ALA A 124 5.63 14.14 -18.55
CA ALA A 124 4.65 13.12 -18.91
C ALA A 124 4.49 13.00 -20.43
N ALA A 125 4.34 14.12 -21.14
CA ALA A 125 4.24 14.13 -22.60
C ALA A 125 5.51 13.58 -23.28
N ALA A 126 6.69 13.91 -22.76
CA ALA A 126 7.96 13.36 -23.26
C ALA A 126 8.05 11.84 -23.07
N ARG A 127 7.64 11.32 -21.91
CA ARG A 127 7.57 9.87 -21.64
C ARG A 127 6.60 9.17 -22.57
N GLU A 128 5.41 9.74 -22.79
CA GLU A 128 4.41 9.16 -23.68
C GLU A 128 4.91 9.05 -25.13
N ARG A 129 5.59 10.10 -25.63
CA ARG A 129 6.23 10.07 -26.96
C ARG A 129 7.32 8.99 -27.04
N ALA A 130 8.20 8.93 -26.04
CA ALA A 130 9.26 7.93 -25.97
C ALA A 130 8.70 6.50 -25.93
N GLU A 131 7.63 6.25 -25.17
CA GLU A 131 6.96 4.95 -25.12
C GLU A 131 6.31 4.58 -26.46
N LYS A 132 5.62 5.53 -27.11
CA LYS A 132 5.03 5.31 -28.44
C LYS A 132 6.11 4.96 -29.47
N GLU A 133 7.21 5.70 -29.50
CA GLU A 133 8.35 5.41 -30.37
C GLU A 133 9.01 4.06 -30.03
N ALA A 134 9.13 3.70 -28.76
CA ALA A 134 9.64 2.40 -28.33
C ALA A 134 8.72 1.25 -28.78
N ARG A 135 7.38 1.42 -28.69
CA ARG A 135 6.41 0.43 -29.19
C ARG A 135 6.52 0.26 -30.70
N VAL A 136 6.64 1.35 -31.46
CA VAL A 136 6.82 1.30 -32.92
C VAL A 136 8.13 0.61 -33.29
N ARG A 137 9.24 0.95 -32.64
CA ARG A 137 10.55 0.28 -32.83
C ARG A 137 10.47 -1.20 -32.51
N SER A 138 9.88 -1.55 -31.37
CA SER A 138 9.67 -2.93 -30.91
C SER A 138 8.81 -3.75 -31.90
N ALA A 139 7.73 -3.16 -32.42
CA ALA A 139 6.89 -3.79 -33.43
C ALA A 139 7.63 -3.98 -34.75
N LYS A 140 8.40 -2.98 -35.21
CA LYS A 140 9.21 -3.05 -36.43
C LYS A 140 10.27 -4.17 -36.31
N LEU A 141 10.95 -4.25 -35.17
CA LEU A 141 11.95 -5.29 -34.90
C LEU A 141 11.33 -6.70 -34.87
N THR A 142 10.15 -6.85 -34.25
CA THR A 142 9.43 -8.13 -34.22
C THR A 142 9.00 -8.58 -35.62
N ARG A 143 8.55 -7.64 -36.47
CA ARG A 143 8.23 -7.92 -37.88
C ARG A 143 9.47 -8.33 -38.69
N GLN A 144 10.62 -7.71 -38.43
CA GLN A 144 11.89 -8.08 -39.06
C GLN A 144 12.30 -9.52 -38.70
N ILE A 145 12.23 -9.89 -37.43
CA ILE A 145 12.50 -11.25 -36.96
C ILE A 145 11.53 -12.25 -37.60
N ALA A 146 10.23 -11.95 -37.61
CA ALA A 146 9.23 -12.81 -38.23
C ALA A 146 9.52 -13.07 -39.72
N LYS A 147 9.95 -12.03 -40.45
CA LYS A 147 10.34 -12.13 -41.86
C LYS A 147 11.61 -12.97 -42.03
N GLU A 148 12.65 -12.75 -41.23
CA GLU A 148 13.91 -13.48 -41.33
C GLU A 148 13.72 -14.99 -41.11
N PHE A 149 12.93 -15.36 -40.10
CA PHE A 149 12.75 -16.75 -39.70
C PHE A 149 11.51 -17.42 -40.30
N GLY A 150 10.77 -16.74 -41.19
CA GLY A 150 9.58 -17.27 -41.84
C GLY A 150 8.49 -17.73 -40.86
N CYS A 151 8.31 -17.01 -39.74
CA CYS A 151 7.43 -17.41 -38.64
C CYS A 151 6.37 -16.35 -38.32
N THR A 152 5.41 -16.70 -37.46
CA THR A 152 4.38 -15.73 -37.03
C THR A 152 4.98 -14.65 -36.12
N THR A 153 4.35 -13.47 -36.08
CA THR A 153 4.77 -12.37 -35.19
C THR A 153 4.79 -12.79 -33.71
N ARG A 154 3.87 -13.68 -33.30
CA ARG A 154 3.84 -14.25 -31.95
C ARG A 154 5.06 -15.14 -31.68
N GLN A 155 5.45 -15.98 -32.64
CA GLN A 155 6.66 -16.80 -32.52
C GLN A 155 7.92 -15.94 -32.52
N ALA A 156 8.01 -14.91 -33.36
CA ALA A 156 9.11 -13.96 -33.35
C ALA A 156 9.23 -13.21 -32.02
N LEU A 157 8.09 -12.81 -31.43
CA LEU A 157 8.06 -12.20 -30.09
C LEU A 157 8.57 -13.18 -29.02
N ASN A 158 8.14 -14.43 -29.07
CA ASN A 158 8.63 -15.48 -28.16
C ASN A 158 10.12 -15.73 -28.35
N MET A 159 10.62 -15.77 -29.59
CA MET A 159 12.05 -15.93 -29.88
C MET A 159 12.85 -14.76 -29.31
N ARG A 160 12.37 -13.53 -29.48
CA ARG A 160 13.02 -12.34 -28.93
C ARG A 160 13.10 -12.36 -27.39
N ASN A 161 12.03 -12.80 -26.73
CA ASN A 161 11.93 -12.74 -25.27
C ASN A 161 12.52 -13.98 -24.57
N GLU A 162 12.37 -15.17 -25.16
CA GLU A 162 12.74 -16.46 -24.54
C GLU A 162 13.91 -17.16 -25.25
N GLY A 163 14.38 -16.64 -26.37
CA GLY A 163 15.37 -17.28 -27.22
C GLY A 163 14.81 -18.44 -28.05
N THR A 164 15.71 -19.16 -28.71
CA THR A 164 15.42 -20.32 -29.56
C THR A 164 16.26 -21.51 -29.11
N THR A 165 15.75 -22.73 -29.29
CA THR A 165 16.50 -23.96 -28.98
C THR A 165 17.48 -24.35 -30.09
N ASP A 166 17.34 -23.77 -31.28
CA ASP A 166 18.22 -24.00 -32.42
C ASP A 166 19.43 -23.04 -32.36
N PRO A 167 20.66 -23.57 -32.22
CA PRO A 167 21.88 -22.75 -32.14
C PRO A 167 22.08 -21.82 -33.34
N THR A 168 21.74 -22.29 -34.55
CA THR A 168 21.90 -21.53 -35.80
C THR A 168 20.98 -20.32 -35.80
N ARG A 169 19.74 -20.53 -35.36
CA ARG A 169 18.77 -19.44 -35.19
C ARG A 169 19.17 -18.50 -34.06
N ALA A 170 19.79 -19.00 -32.99
CA ALA A 170 20.24 -18.16 -31.87
C ALA A 170 21.33 -17.19 -32.33
N THR A 171 22.31 -17.66 -33.11
CA THR A 171 23.33 -16.81 -33.72
C THR A 171 22.72 -15.74 -34.62
N ARG A 172 21.82 -16.14 -35.52
CA ARG A 172 21.18 -15.19 -36.43
C ARG A 172 20.27 -14.18 -35.72
N LEU A 173 19.62 -14.61 -34.63
CA LEU A 173 18.80 -13.74 -33.80
C LEU A 173 19.67 -12.72 -33.03
N ALA A 174 20.86 -13.15 -32.58
CA ALA A 174 21.83 -12.29 -31.93
C ALA A 174 22.40 -11.22 -32.86
N GLU A 175 22.62 -11.55 -34.14
CA GLU A 175 23.00 -10.58 -35.18
C GLU A 175 21.93 -9.50 -35.39
N ILE A 176 20.64 -9.88 -35.37
CA ILE A 176 19.53 -8.93 -35.55
C ILE A 176 19.33 -8.04 -34.31
N LEU A 177 19.46 -8.63 -33.12
CA LEU A 177 19.19 -7.94 -31.84
C LEU A 177 20.40 -7.21 -31.27
N GLY A 178 21.61 -7.51 -31.76
CA GLY A 178 22.86 -6.96 -31.26
C GLY A 178 23.24 -7.54 -29.90
N GLY A 179 23.90 -8.70 -29.88
CA GLY A 179 24.41 -9.31 -28.65
C GLY A 179 25.01 -10.68 -28.87
N ASP A 180 25.21 -11.43 -27.78
CA ASP A 180 25.84 -12.74 -27.81
C ASP A 180 24.82 -13.87 -28.12
N PRO A 181 25.16 -14.84 -28.98
CA PRO A 181 24.29 -15.98 -29.30
C PRO A 181 23.82 -16.79 -28.09
N GLU A 182 24.65 -16.89 -27.05
CA GLU A 182 24.32 -17.66 -25.84
C GLU A 182 23.11 -17.10 -25.08
N VAL A 183 22.92 -15.78 -25.10
CA VAL A 183 21.77 -15.11 -24.44
C VAL A 183 20.46 -15.52 -25.10
N TYR A 184 20.50 -15.76 -26.41
CA TYR A 184 19.35 -16.13 -27.22
C TYR A 184 19.20 -17.64 -27.43
N LEU A 185 20.12 -18.44 -26.88
CA LEU A 185 20.00 -19.89 -26.88
C LEU A 185 19.17 -20.33 -25.67
N ARG A 186 17.93 -20.73 -25.94
CA ARG A 186 17.04 -21.25 -24.91
C ARG A 186 17.57 -22.60 -24.42
N ARG A 187 18.05 -22.65 -23.18
CA ARG A 187 18.28 -23.94 -22.49
C ARG A 187 16.97 -24.71 -22.51
N ARG A 188 16.97 -25.88 -23.16
CA ARG A 188 15.81 -26.77 -23.27
C ARG A 188 15.23 -26.92 -21.86
N ARG A 189 14.05 -26.34 -21.60
CA ARG A 189 13.36 -26.56 -20.32
C ARG A 189 13.20 -28.07 -20.21
N ARG A 190 13.88 -28.71 -19.24
CA ARG A 190 13.53 -30.09 -18.84
C ARG A 190 12.02 -30.03 -18.61
N ARG A 191 11.24 -30.74 -19.42
CA ARG A 191 9.80 -30.86 -19.18
C ARG A 191 9.66 -31.24 -17.72
N ARG A 192 9.03 -30.39 -16.90
CA ARG A 192 8.53 -30.82 -15.60
C ARG A 192 7.47 -31.87 -15.93
N THR A 193 7.87 -33.14 -15.99
CA THR A 193 6.94 -34.25 -15.81
C THR A 193 6.30 -33.98 -14.46
N THR A 194 5.00 -33.69 -14.45
CA THR A 194 4.25 -33.62 -13.19
C THR A 194 4.49 -34.95 -12.51
N ASP A 195 5.14 -34.93 -11.35
CA ASP A 195 5.32 -36.14 -10.57
C ASP A 195 3.94 -36.57 -10.08
N LEU A 196 3.39 -37.61 -10.70
CA LEU A 196 2.05 -38.11 -10.41
C LEU A 196 2.05 -38.93 -9.12
N VAL A 197 3.20 -39.44 -8.67
CA VAL A 197 3.28 -40.32 -7.51
C VAL A 197 2.83 -39.58 -6.24
N PRO A 198 3.39 -38.42 -5.85
CA PRO A 198 2.94 -37.69 -4.66
C PRO A 198 1.46 -37.25 -4.73
N ARG A 199 0.96 -37.01 -5.94
CA ARG A 199 -0.44 -36.62 -6.15
C ARG A 199 -1.40 -37.78 -5.94
N ILE A 200 -1.06 -38.97 -6.44
CA ILE A 200 -1.91 -40.16 -6.30
C ILE A 200 -1.82 -40.71 -4.87
N THR A 201 -0.61 -40.80 -4.30
CA THR A 201 -0.42 -41.32 -2.94
C THR A 201 -1.03 -40.42 -1.86
N GLY A 202 -1.30 -39.15 -2.19
CA GLY A 202 -1.97 -38.19 -1.30
C GLY A 202 -3.50 -38.28 -1.29
N ILE A 203 -4.11 -39.09 -2.16
CA ILE A 203 -5.58 -39.25 -2.20
C ILE A 203 -6.02 -40.16 -1.05
N GLU A 204 -6.93 -39.68 -0.21
CA GLU A 204 -7.54 -40.45 0.88
C GLU A 204 -8.83 -41.12 0.38
N LEU A 205 -8.77 -42.42 0.09
CA LEU A 205 -9.92 -43.29 -0.20
C LEU A 205 -10.00 -44.37 0.88
N GLU A 206 -11.21 -44.69 1.34
CA GLU A 206 -11.45 -45.71 2.37
C GLU A 206 -11.05 -47.11 1.85
N GLU A 207 -11.35 -47.38 0.58
CA GLU A 207 -10.99 -48.59 -0.15
C GLU A 207 -9.48 -48.79 -0.20
N ALA A 208 -8.71 -47.70 -0.24
CA ALA A 208 -7.25 -47.71 -0.34
C ALA A 208 -6.55 -47.56 1.03
N SER A 209 -7.20 -48.03 2.10
CA SER A 209 -6.68 -48.01 3.47
C SER A 209 -5.70 -49.17 3.76
N PHE A 210 -4.82 -48.97 4.74
CA PHE A 210 -3.89 -50.01 5.19
C PHE A 210 -4.62 -51.24 5.77
N PHE A 211 -5.77 -51.06 6.39
CA PHE A 211 -6.60 -52.16 6.87
C PHE A 211 -7.07 -53.08 5.72
N ASN A 212 -7.49 -52.48 4.60
CA ASN A 212 -7.87 -53.23 3.40
C ASN A 212 -6.65 -53.88 2.72
N PHE A 213 -5.51 -53.17 2.68
CA PHE A 213 -4.24 -53.75 2.20
C PHE A 213 -3.86 -55.04 2.96
N LEU A 214 -3.93 -55.02 4.30
CA LEU A 214 -3.65 -56.22 5.12
C LEU A 214 -4.64 -57.37 4.88
N SER A 215 -5.83 -57.06 4.37
CA SER A 215 -6.88 -58.04 4.10
C SER A 215 -6.75 -58.65 2.70
N GLU A 216 -6.32 -57.87 1.70
CA GLU A 216 -6.17 -58.34 0.31
C GLU A 216 -4.81 -59.02 0.03
N GLU A 217 -3.73 -58.60 0.70
CA GLU A 217 -2.38 -58.97 0.25
C GLU A 217 -1.80 -60.25 0.88
N LEU A 218 -2.61 -61.01 1.64
CA LEU A 218 -2.18 -62.28 2.24
C LEU A 218 -1.97 -63.40 1.21
N ASP A 219 -2.69 -63.34 0.10
CA ASP A 219 -2.70 -64.40 -0.90
C ASP A 219 -1.41 -64.41 -1.75
N ARG A 220 -0.57 -63.37 -1.66
CA ARG A 220 0.72 -63.31 -2.35
C ARG A 220 1.81 -63.98 -1.52
N ALA A 221 2.25 -65.15 -1.96
CA ALA A 221 3.35 -65.90 -1.37
C ALA A 221 4.59 -65.01 -1.13
N GLY A 222 5.00 -64.87 0.15
CA GLY A 222 6.19 -64.09 0.53
C GLY A 222 5.97 -62.99 1.57
N ALA A 223 4.81 -62.93 2.23
CA ALA A 223 4.57 -61.98 3.33
C ALA A 223 5.63 -62.13 4.44
N GLY A 224 6.48 -61.10 4.58
CA GLY A 224 7.48 -61.01 5.66
C GLY A 224 6.83 -61.00 7.04
N ASP A 225 7.62 -61.26 8.08
CA ASP A 225 7.11 -61.45 9.44
C ASP A 225 6.43 -60.19 10.01
N MET A 226 6.90 -59.00 9.61
CA MET A 226 6.21 -57.73 9.89
C MET A 226 4.79 -57.65 9.33
N LEU A 227 4.57 -58.09 8.08
CA LEU A 227 3.24 -58.04 7.45
C LEU A 227 2.26 -59.01 8.13
N LYS A 228 2.73 -60.23 8.46
CA LYS A 228 1.96 -61.21 9.23
C LYS A 228 1.58 -60.68 10.60
N SER A 229 2.52 -60.03 11.28
CA SER A 229 2.31 -59.48 12.62
C SER A 229 1.30 -58.34 12.62
N PHE A 230 1.36 -57.46 11.63
CA PHE A 230 0.32 -56.44 11.44
C PHE A 230 -1.04 -57.07 11.17
N GLN A 231 -1.11 -58.11 10.37
CA GLN A 231 -2.37 -58.76 10.09
C GLN A 231 -2.98 -59.45 11.33
N MET A 232 -2.17 -60.15 12.14
CA MET A 232 -2.64 -60.79 13.37
C MET A 232 -3.27 -59.80 14.35
N ARG A 233 -2.86 -58.53 14.30
CA ARG A 233 -3.37 -57.44 15.14
C ARG A 233 -4.18 -56.42 14.34
N LYS A 234 -4.69 -56.78 13.16
CA LYS A 234 -5.44 -55.85 12.30
C LYS A 234 -6.65 -55.23 13.00
N ASP A 235 -7.32 -55.99 13.87
CA ASP A 235 -8.50 -55.54 14.60
C ASP A 235 -8.16 -54.49 15.67
N GLU A 236 -6.94 -54.56 16.23
CA GLU A 236 -6.40 -53.55 17.16
C GLU A 236 -6.02 -52.25 16.43
N MET A 237 -5.76 -52.33 15.11
CA MET A 237 -5.29 -51.22 14.26
C MET A 237 -6.36 -50.71 13.31
N ARG A 238 -7.65 -51.01 13.55
CA ARG A 238 -8.78 -50.81 12.64
C ARG A 238 -8.94 -49.41 12.04
N TRP A 239 -8.28 -48.39 12.61
CA TRP A 239 -8.32 -46.99 12.15
C TRP A 239 -6.94 -46.40 11.83
N TRP A 240 -5.89 -47.21 11.94
CA TRP A 240 -4.52 -46.77 11.71
C TRP A 240 -4.15 -46.92 10.24
N ASN A 241 -3.64 -45.84 9.65
CA ASN A 241 -3.17 -45.80 8.27
C ASN A 241 -1.82 -45.07 8.23
N PRO A 242 -0.70 -45.76 7.95
CA PRO A 242 0.62 -45.16 7.96
C PRO A 242 0.76 -44.12 6.84
N LYS A 243 1.22 -42.92 7.21
CA LYS A 243 1.51 -41.81 6.30
C LYS A 243 2.95 -41.78 5.85
N SER A 244 3.84 -42.52 6.52
CA SER A 244 5.25 -42.63 6.16
C SER A 244 5.85 -43.99 6.53
N LEU A 245 7.05 -44.26 6.01
CA LEU A 245 7.85 -45.43 6.37
C LEU A 245 8.22 -45.42 7.86
N GLU A 246 8.49 -44.24 8.42
CA GLU A 246 8.84 -44.07 9.83
C GLU A 246 7.68 -44.47 10.74
N GLU A 247 6.43 -44.16 10.36
CA GLU A 247 5.25 -44.57 11.12
C GLU A 247 5.09 -46.10 11.12
N LEU A 248 5.33 -46.77 9.98
CA LEU A 248 5.35 -48.24 9.90
C LEU A 248 6.42 -48.83 10.81
N LEU A 249 7.63 -48.26 10.80
CA LEU A 249 8.73 -48.72 11.65
C LEU A 249 8.42 -48.56 13.14
N GLN A 250 7.88 -47.40 13.51
CA GLN A 250 7.50 -47.13 14.90
C GLN A 250 6.41 -48.11 15.36
N GLN A 251 5.40 -48.36 14.52
CA GLN A 251 4.37 -49.33 14.84
C GLN A 251 4.94 -50.73 14.97
N GLY A 252 5.82 -51.17 14.06
CA GLY A 252 6.49 -52.47 14.17
C GLY A 252 7.24 -52.65 15.50
N ARG A 253 7.93 -51.60 15.96
CA ARG A 253 8.61 -51.59 17.27
C ARG A 253 7.62 -51.68 18.43
N LEU A 254 6.51 -50.96 18.37
CA LEU A 254 5.45 -51.02 19.41
C LEU A 254 4.81 -52.40 19.50
N LEU A 255 4.77 -53.16 18.40
CA LEU A 255 4.27 -54.54 18.39
C LEU A 255 5.27 -55.57 18.93
N GLY A 256 6.49 -55.14 19.28
CA GLY A 256 7.54 -55.99 19.83
C GLY A 256 8.30 -56.80 18.77
N LEU A 257 8.30 -56.35 17.51
CA LEU A 257 9.11 -56.99 16.48
C LEU A 257 10.59 -56.65 16.68
N GLU A 258 11.42 -57.68 16.80
CA GLU A 258 12.88 -57.56 16.96
C GLU A 258 13.59 -58.05 15.69
N GLY A 259 14.62 -57.33 15.19
CA GLY A 259 15.40 -57.73 14.02
C GLY A 259 15.58 -56.66 12.94
N ASN A 260 15.76 -57.08 11.68
CA ASN A 260 16.07 -56.22 10.53
C ASN A 260 14.83 -55.45 9.99
N LEU A 261 14.17 -54.74 10.91
CA LEU A 261 12.90 -54.03 10.74
C LEU A 261 12.90 -53.04 9.57
N LEU A 262 14.05 -52.43 9.26
CA LEU A 262 14.13 -51.44 8.18
C LEU A 262 13.84 -52.06 6.83
N SER A 263 14.49 -53.20 6.53
CA SER A 263 14.29 -53.89 5.25
C SER A 263 12.87 -54.40 5.10
N GLU A 264 12.28 -54.92 6.17
CA GLU A 264 10.90 -55.41 6.17
C GLU A 264 9.89 -54.29 6.06
N ALA A 265 10.06 -53.19 6.81
CA ALA A 265 9.19 -52.03 6.72
C ALA A 265 9.27 -51.37 5.35
N GLU A 266 10.46 -51.28 4.75
CA GLU A 266 10.62 -50.78 3.38
C GLU A 266 9.85 -51.64 2.39
N HIS A 267 9.91 -52.96 2.53
CA HIS A 267 9.18 -53.88 1.68
C HIS A 267 7.66 -53.69 1.84
N VAL A 268 7.17 -53.69 3.08
CA VAL A 268 5.76 -53.45 3.40
C VAL A 268 5.29 -52.09 2.88
N TRP A 269 6.08 -51.04 3.06
CA TRP A 269 5.77 -49.70 2.58
C TRP A 269 5.69 -49.63 1.07
N LYS A 270 6.66 -50.21 0.35
CA LYS A 270 6.66 -50.25 -1.12
C LYS A 270 5.44 -51.03 -1.64
N SER A 271 5.16 -52.20 -1.06
CA SER A 271 3.98 -52.99 -1.40
C SER A 271 2.68 -52.23 -1.16
N LEU A 272 2.55 -51.55 -0.02
CA LEU A 272 1.40 -50.70 0.29
C LEU A 272 1.23 -49.57 -0.73
N GLN A 273 2.31 -48.84 -1.08
CA GLN A 273 2.22 -47.72 -2.01
C GLN A 273 1.81 -48.19 -3.42
N VAL A 274 2.37 -49.31 -3.89
CA VAL A 274 2.01 -49.90 -5.18
C VAL A 274 0.55 -50.36 -5.18
N TRP A 275 0.13 -51.08 -4.14
CA TRP A 275 -1.26 -51.52 -3.98
C TRP A 275 -2.22 -50.33 -3.92
N ARG A 276 -1.91 -49.30 -3.13
CA ARG A 276 -2.73 -48.09 -2.98
C ARG A 276 -2.93 -47.37 -4.31
N ILE A 277 -1.86 -47.18 -5.09
CA ILE A 277 -1.94 -46.59 -6.43
C ILE A 277 -2.83 -47.44 -7.34
N ALA A 278 -2.62 -48.77 -7.35
CA ALA A 278 -3.42 -49.67 -8.18
C ALA A 278 -4.91 -49.63 -7.79
N THR A 279 -5.23 -49.62 -6.50
CA THR A 279 -6.60 -49.53 -5.98
C THR A 279 -7.25 -48.21 -6.34
N ILE A 280 -6.58 -47.07 -6.15
CA ILE A 280 -7.09 -45.75 -6.55
C ILE A 280 -7.37 -45.72 -8.05
N CYS A 281 -6.46 -46.21 -8.88
CA CYS A 281 -6.66 -46.26 -10.32
C CYS A 281 -7.83 -47.19 -10.71
N ARG A 282 -7.99 -48.33 -10.03
CA ARG A 282 -9.11 -49.26 -10.24
C ARG A 282 -10.45 -48.60 -9.89
N VAL A 283 -10.56 -47.97 -8.71
CA VAL A 283 -11.78 -47.27 -8.27
C VAL A 283 -12.14 -46.15 -9.25
N ALA A 284 -11.18 -45.29 -9.61
CA ALA A 284 -11.39 -44.24 -10.59
C ALA A 284 -11.86 -44.76 -11.96
N THR A 285 -11.34 -45.93 -12.39
CA THR A 285 -11.78 -46.56 -13.64
C THR A 285 -13.21 -47.08 -13.53
N HIS A 286 -13.57 -47.70 -12.40
CA HIS A 286 -14.94 -48.17 -12.14
C HIS A 286 -15.94 -47.02 -12.15
N GLU A 287 -15.64 -45.91 -11.46
CA GLU A 287 -16.47 -44.71 -11.44
C GLU A 287 -16.71 -44.14 -12.85
N ILE A 288 -15.67 -44.10 -13.70
CA ILE A 288 -15.78 -43.66 -15.10
C ILE A 288 -16.67 -44.62 -15.92
N THR A 289 -16.56 -45.93 -15.70
CA THR A 289 -17.34 -46.93 -16.45
C THR A 289 -18.79 -47.05 -16.01
N GLU A 290 -19.09 -46.78 -14.74
CA GLU A 290 -20.46 -46.86 -14.18
C GLU A 290 -21.25 -45.56 -14.33
N GLY A 291 -20.62 -44.50 -14.83
CA GLY A 291 -21.31 -43.28 -15.26
C GLY A 291 -21.86 -42.45 -14.11
N ILE A 292 -21.02 -42.14 -13.12
CA ILE A 292 -21.23 -41.01 -12.20
C ILE A 292 -20.48 -39.79 -12.73
#